data_AF-A0A8R7P724-F1
#
_entry.id   AF-A0A8R7P724-F1
#
_cell.length_a   1.000
_cell.length_b   1.000
_cell.length_c   1.000
_cell.angle_alpha   90.00
_cell.angle_beta   90.00
_cell.angle_gamma   90.00
#
_symmetry.space_group_name_H-M   'P 1'
#
loop_
_entity.id
_entity.type
_entity.pdbx_description
1 polymer ?
#
loop_
_entity_poly.entity_id
_entity_poly.type
_entity_poly.pdbx_seq_one_letter_code
_entity_poly.pdbx_strand_id
1 'polypeptide(L)'
;MASPQCCANPPALNPAAGEGKVVDSFGGIKAYVAGAQDSKAAVVLISDVYGFEAPNLRKIADKVASSGYFVVVPDFLHGDPFVPENADRPIAVWIKEHTPGKAFEEAKPVIAALKEQGASSVGAAGYCWGAKVVAELGKANEIQAAVMSHPSFVTVDDIKEVKCPISILGAETDVMSPPELVKEFEQVLSSNSGIAHFVKIFPGVSHGWTVRYKSEDAAAVKSAEEALADMVDWFNKNLK
;
A
#
# COMPACT_ATOMS: atom_id res chain seq x y z
N MET A 1 19.25 -0.29 -1.80
CA MET A 1 19.49 -0.83 -3.15
C MET A 1 18.34 -1.74 -3.51
N ALA A 2 17.93 -1.85 -4.78
CA ALA A 2 16.89 -2.79 -5.17
C ALA A 2 17.40 -4.24 -5.10
N SER A 3 16.71 -5.11 -4.36
CA SER A 3 17.02 -6.54 -4.25
C SER A 3 16.31 -7.35 -5.34
N PRO A 4 16.83 -8.51 -5.77
CA PRO A 4 16.11 -9.46 -6.62
C PRO A 4 14.70 -9.82 -6.10
N GLN A 5 14.49 -9.83 -4.77
CA GLN A 5 13.17 -10.08 -4.20
C GLN A 5 12.16 -8.95 -4.49
N CYS A 6 12.62 -7.70 -4.67
CA CYS A 6 11.76 -6.56 -4.98
C CYS A 6 11.02 -6.75 -6.31
N CYS A 7 11.59 -7.52 -7.25
CA CYS A 7 11.00 -7.80 -8.55
C CYS A 7 10.47 -9.24 -8.69
N ALA A 8 10.49 -10.04 -7.62
CA ALA A 8 10.05 -11.44 -7.70
C ALA A 8 8.53 -11.52 -7.96
N ASN A 9 8.13 -12.54 -8.74
CA ASN A 9 6.74 -12.85 -9.11
C ASN A 9 5.96 -11.64 -9.69
N PRO A 10 6.39 -11.06 -10.84
CA PRO A 10 5.61 -10.03 -11.50
C PRO A 10 4.20 -10.54 -11.82
N PRO A 11 3.14 -9.78 -11.50
CA PRO A 11 1.78 -10.16 -11.85
C PRO A 11 1.56 -10.00 -13.36
N ALA A 12 0.73 -10.86 -13.94
CA ALA A 12 0.14 -10.59 -15.24
C ALA A 12 -0.89 -9.47 -15.08
N LEU A 13 -0.61 -8.27 -15.60
CA LEU A 13 -1.50 -7.12 -15.50
C LEU A 13 -2.80 -7.39 -16.26
N ASN A 14 -3.92 -6.94 -15.70
CA ASN A 14 -5.23 -7.10 -16.31
C ASN A 14 -6.07 -5.83 -16.09
N PRO A 15 -6.19 -4.95 -17.11
CA PRO A 15 -7.00 -3.74 -17.04
C PRO A 15 -8.49 -3.99 -16.72
N ALA A 16 -8.98 -5.22 -16.97
CA ALA A 16 -10.35 -5.64 -16.69
C ALA A 16 -10.52 -6.38 -15.36
N ALA A 17 -9.46 -6.54 -14.55
CA ALA A 17 -9.58 -7.18 -13.24
C ALA A 17 -10.31 -6.28 -12.23
N GLY A 18 -11.03 -6.93 -11.31
CA GLY A 18 -11.77 -6.30 -10.22
C GLY A 18 -13.25 -6.07 -10.55
N GLU A 19 -14.05 -5.80 -9.50
CA GLU A 19 -15.50 -5.57 -9.57
C GLU A 19 -15.89 -4.08 -9.59
N GLY A 20 -14.95 -3.22 -9.18
CA GLY A 20 -15.03 -1.77 -9.27
C GLY A 20 -14.84 -1.24 -10.70
N LYS A 21 -14.45 0.02 -10.82
CA LYS A 21 -14.31 0.69 -12.12
C LYS A 21 -13.09 1.58 -12.19
N VAL A 22 -12.54 1.71 -13.39
CA VAL A 22 -11.51 2.72 -13.67
C VAL A 22 -12.19 4.05 -13.99
N VAL A 23 -11.68 5.13 -13.39
CA VAL A 23 -12.06 6.51 -13.71
C VAL A 23 -10.85 7.24 -14.28
N ASP A 24 -11.08 8.07 -15.30
CA ASP A 24 -10.00 8.79 -15.98
C ASP A 24 -9.35 9.86 -15.10
N SER A 25 -10.08 10.36 -14.10
CA SER A 25 -9.57 11.35 -13.16
C SER A 25 -10.27 11.26 -11.80
N PHE A 26 -9.48 11.05 -10.76
CA PHE A 26 -9.84 11.20 -9.36
C PHE A 26 -8.73 12.00 -8.68
N GLY A 27 -9.00 13.24 -8.26
CA GLY A 27 -7.93 14.12 -7.77
C GLY A 27 -6.87 14.43 -8.84
N GLY A 28 -7.25 14.40 -10.13
CA GLY A 28 -6.35 14.71 -11.25
C GLY A 28 -5.58 13.53 -11.83
N ILE A 29 -5.75 12.31 -11.29
CA ILE A 29 -5.04 11.12 -11.74
C ILE A 29 -6.02 9.99 -12.07
N LYS A 30 -5.66 9.14 -13.04
CA LYS A 30 -6.41 7.91 -13.32
C LYS A 30 -6.42 7.03 -12.08
N ALA A 31 -7.55 6.40 -11.78
CA ALA A 31 -7.66 5.54 -10.61
C ALA A 31 -8.64 4.41 -10.84
N TYR A 32 -8.44 3.30 -10.12
CA TYR A 32 -9.47 2.31 -9.90
C TYR A 32 -10.24 2.65 -8.62
N VAL A 33 -11.57 2.62 -8.66
CA VAL A 33 -12.42 2.92 -7.51
C VAL A 33 -13.40 1.79 -7.24
N ALA A 34 -13.65 1.53 -5.96
CA ALA A 34 -14.57 0.49 -5.49
C ALA A 34 -15.35 0.96 -4.24
N GLY A 35 -16.55 0.42 -4.05
CA GLY A 35 -17.41 0.74 -2.91
C GLY A 35 -18.35 1.92 -3.13
N ALA A 36 -19.11 2.25 -2.09
CA ALA A 36 -20.11 3.32 -2.13
C ALA A 36 -19.44 4.69 -1.99
N GLN A 37 -19.62 5.57 -2.99
CA GLN A 37 -18.97 6.88 -3.06
C GLN A 37 -19.39 7.83 -1.93
N ASP A 38 -20.55 7.61 -1.31
CA ASP A 38 -21.06 8.36 -0.16
C ASP A 38 -20.60 7.82 1.20
N SER A 39 -19.72 6.80 1.21
CA SER A 39 -19.14 6.29 2.45
C SER A 39 -18.38 7.37 3.20
N LYS A 40 -18.54 7.38 4.53
CA LYS A 40 -17.87 8.33 5.43
C LYS A 40 -16.41 7.98 5.68
N ALA A 41 -16.02 6.74 5.42
CA ALA A 41 -14.64 6.29 5.55
C ALA A 41 -14.10 5.86 4.19
N ALA A 42 -12.93 6.40 3.84
CA ALA A 42 -12.25 6.09 2.59
C ALA A 42 -10.83 5.55 2.81
N VAL A 43 -10.36 4.76 1.86
CA VAL A 43 -9.00 4.20 1.86
C VAL A 43 -8.35 4.44 0.51
N VAL A 44 -7.13 4.99 0.53
CA VAL A 44 -6.27 5.04 -0.65
C VAL A 44 -5.31 3.85 -0.61
N LEU A 45 -5.38 2.98 -1.62
CA LEU A 45 -4.41 1.88 -1.77
C LEU A 45 -3.33 2.29 -2.77
N ILE A 46 -2.08 2.19 -2.34
CA ILE A 46 -0.92 2.62 -3.10
C ILE A 46 -0.17 1.39 -3.57
N SER A 47 -0.13 1.19 -4.88
CA SER A 47 0.45 0.00 -5.50
C SER A 47 1.92 -0.19 -5.17
N ASP A 48 2.42 -1.39 -5.44
CA ASP A 48 3.84 -1.58 -5.62
C ASP A 48 4.28 -1.11 -7.02
N VAL A 49 5.51 -1.46 -7.40
CA VAL A 49 6.12 -1.09 -8.68
C VAL A 49 5.40 -1.63 -9.92
N TYR A 50 4.47 -2.58 -9.76
CA TYR A 50 3.71 -3.17 -10.88
C TYR A 50 2.40 -2.44 -11.18
N GLY A 51 2.04 -1.45 -10.36
CA GLY A 51 0.96 -0.52 -10.65
C GLY A 51 -0.44 -1.03 -10.29
N PHE A 52 -1.41 -0.15 -10.53
CA PHE A 52 -2.80 -0.33 -10.09
C PHE A 52 -3.59 -1.38 -10.88
N GLU A 53 -3.05 -1.90 -11.99
CA GLU A 53 -3.66 -2.95 -12.81
C GLU A 53 -3.31 -4.38 -12.34
N ALA A 54 -2.50 -4.50 -11.28
CA ALA A 54 -2.21 -5.78 -10.66
C ALA A 54 -3.50 -6.42 -10.10
N PRO A 55 -3.90 -7.63 -10.55
CA PRO A 55 -5.21 -8.21 -10.22
C PRO A 55 -5.45 -8.40 -8.71
N ASN A 56 -4.42 -8.83 -7.97
CA ASN A 56 -4.53 -9.02 -6.53
C ASN A 56 -4.70 -7.70 -5.77
N LEU A 57 -4.12 -6.60 -6.25
CA LEU A 57 -4.31 -5.27 -5.66
C LEU A 57 -5.76 -4.80 -5.82
N ARG A 58 -6.34 -4.99 -7.01
CA ARG A 58 -7.76 -4.67 -7.24
C ARG A 58 -8.70 -5.57 -6.44
N LYS A 59 -8.37 -6.86 -6.32
CA LYS A 59 -9.10 -7.79 -5.43
C LYS A 59 -9.06 -7.33 -3.97
N ILE A 60 -7.93 -6.78 -3.50
CA ILE A 60 -7.86 -6.17 -2.17
C ILE A 60 -8.76 -4.94 -2.10
N ALA A 61 -8.72 -4.06 -3.10
CA ALA A 61 -9.60 -2.89 -3.16
C ALA A 61 -11.09 -3.26 -3.04
N ASP A 62 -11.52 -4.29 -3.76
CA ASP A 62 -12.91 -4.76 -3.73
C ASP A 62 -13.31 -5.36 -2.37
N LYS A 63 -12.41 -6.11 -1.73
CA LYS A 63 -12.64 -6.67 -0.39
C LYS A 63 -12.67 -5.58 0.70
N VAL A 64 -11.80 -4.58 0.61
CA VAL A 64 -11.83 -3.41 1.51
C VAL A 64 -13.10 -2.61 1.29
N ALA A 65 -13.52 -2.40 0.04
CA ALA A 65 -14.77 -1.74 -0.28
C ALA A 65 -15.98 -2.47 0.31
N SER A 66 -15.99 -3.80 0.21
CA SER A 66 -17.02 -4.67 0.82
C SER A 66 -17.06 -4.58 2.35
N SER A 67 -16.01 -4.03 2.98
CA SER A 67 -15.94 -3.77 4.43
C SER A 67 -16.49 -2.40 4.83
N GLY A 68 -17.12 -1.68 3.89
CA GLY A 68 -17.81 -0.41 4.13
C GLY A 68 -17.00 0.84 3.82
N TYR A 69 -15.89 0.72 3.08
CA TYR A 69 -15.05 1.84 2.68
C TYR A 69 -15.32 2.26 1.24
N PHE A 70 -15.12 3.54 0.92
CA PHE A 70 -14.85 3.94 -0.45
C PHE A 70 -13.35 3.81 -0.73
N VAL A 71 -12.97 3.05 -1.74
CA VAL A 71 -11.57 2.72 -2.01
C VAL A 71 -11.13 3.36 -3.32
N VAL A 72 -9.96 3.99 -3.30
CA VAL A 72 -9.31 4.55 -4.47
C VAL A 72 -7.91 3.94 -4.61
N VAL A 73 -7.58 3.45 -5.79
CA VAL A 73 -6.25 2.94 -6.16
C VAL A 73 -5.72 3.81 -7.30
N PRO A 74 -4.97 4.88 -6.99
CA PRO A 74 -4.45 5.81 -7.99
C PRO A 74 -3.34 5.18 -8.85
N ASP A 75 -3.29 5.54 -10.12
CA ASP A 75 -2.20 5.19 -11.04
C ASP A 75 -1.02 6.15 -10.90
N PHE A 76 -0.35 6.16 -9.74
CA PHE A 76 0.83 7.00 -9.48
C PHE A 76 2.03 6.67 -10.38
N LEU A 77 1.93 5.60 -11.16
CA LEU A 77 2.95 5.21 -12.14
C LEU A 77 2.61 5.73 -13.54
N HIS A 78 1.48 6.42 -13.72
CA HIS A 78 1.06 7.06 -14.97
C HIS A 78 1.07 6.13 -16.18
N GLY A 79 0.61 4.88 -16.00
CA GLY A 79 0.61 3.85 -17.03
C GLY A 79 1.99 3.29 -17.38
N ASP A 80 3.02 3.56 -16.56
CA ASP A 80 4.40 3.12 -16.76
C ASP A 80 4.91 2.22 -15.61
N PRO A 81 4.26 1.06 -15.35
CA PRO A 81 4.71 0.14 -14.32
C PRO A 81 6.08 -0.46 -14.66
N PHE A 82 6.79 -0.96 -13.65
CA PHE A 82 8.08 -1.61 -13.87
C PHE A 82 7.93 -2.93 -14.65
N VAL A 83 8.75 -3.09 -15.70
CA VAL A 83 8.79 -4.30 -16.54
C VAL A 83 10.14 -5.00 -16.33
N PRO A 84 10.19 -6.12 -15.59
CA PRO A 84 11.44 -6.81 -15.25
C PRO A 84 12.27 -7.27 -16.46
N GLU A 85 11.60 -7.57 -17.57
CA GLU A 85 12.23 -8.06 -18.81
C GLU A 85 12.96 -6.96 -19.59
N ASN A 86 12.72 -5.67 -19.25
CA ASN A 86 13.38 -4.55 -19.90
C ASN A 86 14.80 -4.33 -19.33
N ALA A 87 15.78 -4.99 -19.95
CA ALA A 87 17.19 -4.91 -19.54
C ALA A 87 17.78 -3.48 -19.64
N ASP A 88 17.27 -2.63 -20.53
CA ASP A 88 17.74 -1.26 -20.72
C ASP A 88 17.24 -0.30 -19.64
N ARG A 89 16.18 -0.70 -18.92
CA ARG A 89 15.57 0.09 -17.85
C ARG A 89 15.48 -0.75 -16.57
N PRO A 90 16.62 -1.06 -15.93
CA PRO A 90 16.61 -1.80 -14.67
C PRO A 90 15.88 -0.99 -13.59
N ILE A 91 15.41 -1.69 -12.55
CA ILE A 91 14.60 -1.09 -11.49
C ILE A 91 15.23 0.16 -10.86
N ALA A 92 16.55 0.23 -10.75
CA ALA A 92 17.25 1.41 -10.21
C ALA A 92 17.12 2.67 -11.10
N VAL A 93 16.94 2.50 -12.41
CA VAL A 93 16.62 3.59 -13.34
C VAL A 93 15.14 3.95 -13.22
N TRP A 94 14.26 2.96 -13.27
CA TRP A 94 12.81 3.16 -13.15
C TRP A 94 12.42 3.90 -11.85
N ILE A 95 13.03 3.57 -10.71
CA ILE A 95 12.79 4.23 -9.42
C ILE A 95 13.14 5.73 -9.46
N LYS A 96 14.16 6.14 -10.23
CA LYS A 96 14.53 7.56 -10.34
C LYS A 96 13.47 8.37 -11.08
N GLU A 97 12.75 7.72 -11.99
CA GLU A 97 11.67 8.34 -12.75
C GLU A 97 10.38 8.36 -11.91
N HIS A 98 10.14 7.29 -11.15
CA HIS A 98 8.97 7.05 -10.30
C HIS A 98 9.33 7.09 -8.80
N THR A 99 9.76 8.25 -8.31
CA THR A 99 10.11 8.38 -6.89
C THR A 99 8.83 8.39 -6.03
N PRO A 100 8.84 7.76 -4.84
CA PRO A 100 7.71 7.84 -3.91
C PRO A 100 7.34 9.29 -3.53
N GLY A 101 8.31 10.20 -3.55
CA GLY A 101 8.08 11.62 -3.25
C GLY A 101 7.15 12.32 -4.26
N LYS A 102 7.22 11.96 -5.55
CA LYS A 102 6.26 12.49 -6.55
C LYS A 102 4.85 11.97 -6.27
N ALA A 103 4.71 10.67 -6.02
CA ALA A 103 3.44 10.05 -5.71
C ALA A 103 2.83 10.57 -4.39
N PHE A 104 3.66 10.93 -3.41
CA PHE A 104 3.20 11.61 -2.19
C PHE A 104 2.55 12.96 -2.49
N GLU A 105 3.15 13.80 -3.34
CA GLU A 105 2.54 15.07 -3.75
C GLU A 105 1.25 14.85 -4.54
N GLU A 106 1.21 13.85 -5.41
CA GLU A 106 0.02 13.47 -6.19
C GLU A 106 -1.09 12.83 -5.34
N ALA A 107 -0.77 12.23 -4.20
CA ALA A 107 -1.75 11.66 -3.29
C ALA A 107 -2.57 12.73 -2.55
N LYS A 108 -2.02 13.93 -2.34
CA LYS A 108 -2.72 15.04 -1.66
C LYS A 108 -4.03 15.45 -2.37
N PRO A 109 -4.05 15.73 -3.69
CA PRO A 109 -5.31 16.05 -4.37
C PRO A 109 -6.29 14.86 -4.44
N VAL A 110 -5.81 13.61 -4.43
CA VAL A 110 -6.67 12.42 -4.29
C VAL A 110 -7.39 12.43 -2.93
N ILE A 111 -6.63 12.67 -1.84
CA ILE A 111 -7.18 12.75 -0.49
C ILE A 111 -8.12 13.95 -0.32
N ALA A 112 -7.79 15.09 -0.94
CA ALA A 112 -8.67 16.26 -0.97
C ALA A 112 -10.00 15.94 -1.66
N ALA A 113 -9.97 15.29 -2.82
CA ALA A 113 -11.18 14.87 -3.54
C ALA A 113 -12.05 13.91 -2.71
N LEU A 114 -11.45 13.00 -1.93
CA LEU A 114 -12.19 12.15 -0.99
C LEU A 114 -12.92 12.97 0.08
N LYS A 115 -12.23 13.96 0.67
CA LYS A 115 -12.81 14.85 1.69
C LYS A 115 -13.94 15.71 1.11
N GLU A 116 -13.77 16.24 -0.11
CA GLU A 116 -14.80 17.01 -0.82
C GLU A 116 -16.05 16.18 -1.14
N GLN A 117 -15.89 14.87 -1.39
CA GLN A 117 -17.01 13.94 -1.57
C GLN A 117 -17.70 13.55 -0.26
N GLY A 118 -17.19 14.04 0.88
CA GLY A 118 -17.85 13.89 2.19
C GLY A 118 -17.31 12.74 3.05
N ALA A 119 -16.14 12.18 2.71
CA ALA A 119 -15.41 11.29 3.60
C ALA A 119 -14.93 12.07 4.83
N SER A 120 -15.35 11.66 6.02
CA SER A 120 -14.89 12.20 7.30
C SER A 120 -13.57 11.57 7.77
N SER A 121 -13.27 10.38 7.27
CA SER A 121 -12.04 9.66 7.57
C SER A 121 -11.36 9.11 6.32
N VAL A 122 -10.03 9.25 6.27
CA VAL A 122 -9.21 8.75 5.15
C VAL A 122 -8.00 8.01 5.72
N GLY A 123 -7.88 6.73 5.41
CA GLY A 123 -6.67 5.96 5.62
C GLY A 123 -5.91 5.71 4.33
N ALA A 124 -4.69 5.20 4.44
CA ALA A 124 -3.95 4.69 3.29
C ALA A 124 -3.25 3.37 3.62
N ALA A 125 -3.21 2.47 2.63
CA ALA A 125 -2.38 1.28 2.68
C ALA A 125 -1.40 1.25 1.51
N GLY A 126 -0.15 0.88 1.77
CA GLY A 126 0.92 0.88 0.78
C GLY A 126 1.65 -0.45 0.74
N TYR A 127 1.99 -0.89 -0.46
CA TYR A 127 2.65 -2.16 -0.73
C TYR A 127 4.05 -1.91 -1.32
N CYS A 128 5.11 -2.51 -0.75
CA CYS A 128 6.48 -2.35 -1.27
C CYS A 128 6.86 -0.86 -1.38
N TRP A 129 7.03 -0.35 -2.60
CA TRP A 129 7.30 1.04 -2.94
C TRP A 129 6.24 2.00 -2.39
N GLY A 130 4.96 1.60 -2.42
CA GLY A 130 3.85 2.40 -1.92
C GLY A 130 3.87 2.64 -0.42
N ALA A 131 4.57 1.80 0.35
CA ALA A 131 4.72 1.97 1.79
C ALA A 131 5.44 3.29 2.14
N LYS A 132 6.43 3.70 1.33
CA LYS A 132 7.10 4.98 1.53
C LYS A 132 6.15 6.17 1.31
N VAL A 133 5.25 6.06 0.34
CA VAL A 133 4.21 7.09 0.12
C VAL A 133 3.29 7.19 1.34
N VAL A 134 2.87 6.05 1.90
CA VAL A 134 2.05 6.02 3.14
C VAL A 134 2.80 6.61 4.33
N ALA A 135 4.10 6.31 4.49
CA ALA A 135 4.90 6.90 5.55
C ALA A 135 4.94 8.45 5.44
N GLU A 136 5.19 8.99 4.25
CA GLU A 136 5.18 10.45 4.03
C GLU A 136 3.80 11.08 4.28
N LEU A 137 2.72 10.42 3.85
CA LEU A 137 1.35 10.87 4.16
C LEU A 137 1.08 10.89 5.67
N GLY A 138 1.55 9.87 6.39
CA GLY A 138 1.44 9.79 7.86
C GLY A 138 2.27 10.86 8.58
N LYS A 139 3.44 11.21 8.05
CA LYS A 139 4.29 12.32 8.56
C LYS A 139 3.65 13.69 8.31
N ALA A 140 3.04 13.86 7.14
CA ALA A 140 2.34 15.07 6.75
C ALA A 140 0.96 15.23 7.42
N ASN A 141 0.49 14.21 8.14
CA ASN A 141 -0.84 14.17 8.76
C ASN A 141 -1.99 14.31 7.75
N GLU A 142 -1.80 13.76 6.54
CA GLU A 142 -2.80 13.77 5.47
C GLU A 142 -3.87 12.68 5.67
N ILE A 143 -3.48 11.59 6.34
CA ILE A 143 -4.29 10.41 6.63
C ILE A 143 -4.45 10.18 8.14
N GLN A 144 -5.53 9.50 8.53
CA GLN A 144 -5.86 9.17 9.92
C GLN A 144 -5.40 7.78 10.35
N ALA A 145 -5.13 6.87 9.41
CA ALA A 145 -4.55 5.56 9.70
C ALA A 145 -3.70 5.08 8.53
N ALA A 146 -2.55 4.50 8.85
CA ALA A 146 -1.58 3.98 7.89
C ALA A 146 -1.48 2.45 7.99
N VAL A 147 -1.34 1.77 6.86
CA VAL A 147 -0.94 0.36 6.79
C VAL A 147 0.19 0.20 5.78
N MET A 148 1.26 -0.47 6.16
CA MET A 148 2.37 -0.80 5.27
C MET A 148 2.55 -2.31 5.20
N SER A 149 2.61 -2.85 4.00
CA SER A 149 2.94 -4.27 3.76
C SER A 149 4.26 -4.37 3.02
N HIS A 150 5.18 -5.21 3.52
CA HIS A 150 6.53 -5.42 2.96
C HIS A 150 7.21 -4.10 2.56
N PRO A 151 7.40 -3.16 3.50
CA PRO A 151 7.80 -1.79 3.16
C PRO A 151 9.14 -1.72 2.41
N SER A 152 9.26 -0.78 1.47
CA SER A 152 10.53 -0.43 0.82
C SER A 152 10.80 1.06 0.94
N PHE A 153 12.06 1.45 1.01
CA PHE A 153 12.51 2.86 1.15
C PHE A 153 12.08 3.57 2.44
N VAL A 154 11.49 2.85 3.39
CA VAL A 154 11.11 3.37 4.70
C VAL A 154 12.28 3.22 5.66
N THR A 155 12.60 4.29 6.37
CA THR A 155 13.67 4.33 7.37
C THR A 155 13.09 4.42 8.78
N VAL A 156 13.92 4.16 9.79
CA VAL A 156 13.52 4.30 11.20
C VAL A 156 13.11 5.74 11.51
N ASP A 157 13.76 6.73 10.91
CA ASP A 157 13.43 8.15 11.10
C ASP A 157 12.08 8.51 10.48
N ASP A 158 11.71 7.89 9.35
CA ASP A 158 10.37 8.05 8.80
C ASP A 158 9.30 7.59 9.79
N ILE A 159 9.52 6.43 10.43
CA ILE A 159 8.59 5.87 11.42
C ILE A 159 8.47 6.75 12.67
N LYS A 160 9.57 7.38 13.12
CA LYS A 160 9.54 8.33 14.25
C LYS A 160 8.64 9.54 13.97
N GLU A 161 8.57 9.96 12.72
CA GLU A 161 7.86 11.18 12.31
C GLU A 161 6.40 10.95 11.92
N VAL A 162 5.95 9.70 11.74
CA VAL A 162 4.53 9.39 11.48
C VAL A 162 3.69 9.87 12.66
N LYS A 163 2.54 10.51 12.38
CA LYS A 163 1.67 11.14 13.39
C LYS A 163 0.34 10.41 13.61
N CYS A 164 0.03 9.41 12.79
CA CYS A 164 -1.23 8.68 12.83
C CYS A 164 -1.02 7.22 13.25
N PRO A 165 -2.06 6.53 13.75
CA PRO A 165 -2.02 5.09 13.98
C PRO A 165 -1.47 4.32 12.77
N ILE A 166 -0.48 3.46 13.00
CA ILE A 166 0.22 2.73 11.94
C ILE A 166 0.28 1.22 12.18
N SER A 167 -0.05 0.46 11.12
CA SER A 167 0.24 -0.97 11.06
C SER A 167 1.39 -1.26 10.09
N ILE A 168 2.30 -2.17 10.48
CA ILE A 168 3.41 -2.62 9.65
C ILE A 168 3.39 -4.15 9.59
N LEU A 169 3.16 -4.68 8.40
CA LEU A 169 3.20 -6.11 8.11
C LEU A 169 4.51 -6.40 7.38
N GLY A 170 5.40 -7.16 8.02
CA GLY A 170 6.68 -7.62 7.48
C GLY A 170 6.63 -9.09 7.04
N ALA A 171 7.60 -9.49 6.22
CA ALA A 171 7.79 -10.89 5.81
C ALA A 171 9.08 -11.46 6.42
N GLU A 172 9.03 -12.70 6.90
CA GLU A 172 10.17 -13.36 7.55
C GLU A 172 11.42 -13.46 6.66
N THR A 173 11.24 -13.68 5.36
CA THR A 173 12.35 -13.88 4.41
C THR A 173 12.64 -12.65 3.54
N ASP A 174 12.08 -11.50 3.90
CA ASP A 174 12.25 -10.23 3.19
C ASP A 174 13.67 -9.68 3.39
N VAL A 175 14.33 -9.27 2.31
CA VAL A 175 15.64 -8.61 2.39
C VAL A 175 15.58 -7.10 2.11
N MET A 176 14.43 -6.58 1.68
CA MET A 176 14.18 -5.14 1.51
C MET A 176 13.83 -4.49 2.84
N SER A 177 12.96 -5.14 3.60
CA SER A 177 12.64 -4.80 4.99
C SER A 177 12.82 -6.03 5.88
N PRO A 178 14.07 -6.38 6.21
CA PRO A 178 14.34 -7.59 6.98
C PRO A 178 13.68 -7.54 8.37
N PRO A 179 13.39 -8.70 8.99
CA PRO A 179 12.76 -8.80 10.30
C PRO A 179 13.39 -7.89 11.37
N GLU A 180 14.71 -7.72 11.34
CA GLU A 180 15.45 -6.85 12.25
C GLU A 180 15.02 -5.38 12.09
N LEU A 181 14.89 -4.89 10.85
CA LEU A 181 14.43 -3.53 10.57
C LEU A 181 12.96 -3.34 10.99
N VAL A 182 12.11 -4.34 10.74
CA VAL A 182 10.69 -4.29 11.16
C VAL A 182 10.58 -4.24 12.70
N LYS A 183 11.44 -4.97 13.42
CA LYS A 183 11.54 -4.90 14.88
C LYS A 183 12.05 -3.54 15.36
N GLU A 184 13.00 -2.91 14.66
CA GLU A 184 13.44 -1.55 14.97
C GLU A 184 12.29 -0.53 14.82
N PHE A 185 11.45 -0.69 13.78
CA PHE A 185 10.23 0.12 13.64
C PHE A 185 9.29 -0.04 14.84
N GLU A 186 9.03 -1.28 15.25
CA GLU A 186 8.19 -1.58 16.42
C GLU A 186 8.76 -0.97 17.71
N GLN A 187 10.08 -1.05 17.93
CA GLN A 187 10.74 -0.47 19.10
C GLN A 187 10.59 1.05 19.16
N VAL A 188 10.73 1.73 18.02
CA VAL A 188 10.52 3.17 17.93
C VAL A 188 9.07 3.55 18.22
N LEU A 189 8.11 2.83 17.62
CA LEU A 189 6.69 3.06 17.85
C LEU A 189 6.29 2.79 19.31
N SER A 190 6.83 1.73 19.92
CA SER A 190 6.64 1.40 21.33
C SER A 190 7.20 2.47 22.28
N SER A 191 8.27 3.15 21.85
CA SER A 191 8.86 4.26 22.60
C SER A 191 8.04 5.55 22.51
N ASN A 192 7.07 5.62 21.57
CA ASN A 192 6.14 6.73 21.42
C ASN A 192 4.71 6.28 21.78
N SER A 193 4.36 6.37 23.07
CA SER A 193 3.04 5.95 23.57
C SER A 193 1.85 6.75 23.03
N GLY A 194 2.08 7.84 22.30
CA GLY A 194 1.04 8.67 21.69
C GLY A 194 0.45 8.10 20.40
N ILE A 195 1.06 7.06 19.81
CA ILE A 195 0.65 6.51 18.52
C ILE A 195 0.32 5.02 18.67
N ALA A 196 -0.94 4.67 18.41
CA ALA A 196 -1.36 3.28 18.32
C ALA A 196 -0.61 2.59 17.17
N HIS A 197 -0.07 1.41 17.42
CA HIS A 197 0.60 0.63 16.39
C HIS A 197 0.27 -0.85 16.45
N PHE A 198 0.46 -1.53 15.32
CA PHE A 198 0.40 -2.99 15.21
C PHE A 198 1.49 -3.46 14.25
N VAL A 199 2.46 -4.21 14.74
CA VAL A 199 3.54 -4.76 13.92
C VAL A 199 3.46 -6.28 13.94
N LYS A 200 3.58 -6.90 12.78
CA LYS A 200 3.54 -8.36 12.62
C LYS A 200 4.48 -8.80 11.53
N ILE A 201 5.28 -9.83 11.82
CA ILE A 201 6.15 -10.48 10.84
C ILE A 201 5.52 -11.83 10.49
N PHE A 202 5.18 -12.01 9.22
CA PHE A 202 4.54 -13.21 8.72
C PHE A 202 5.59 -14.30 8.43
N PRO A 203 5.42 -15.52 8.96
CA PRO A 203 6.34 -16.62 8.73
C PRO A 203 6.19 -17.20 7.32
N GLY A 204 7.28 -17.72 6.75
CA GLY A 204 7.29 -18.47 5.48
C GLY A 204 6.97 -17.65 4.23
N VAL A 205 6.82 -16.34 4.34
CA VAL A 205 6.54 -15.44 3.21
C VAL A 205 7.75 -14.54 2.90
N SER A 206 7.76 -14.02 1.67
CA SER A 206 8.80 -13.13 1.14
C SER A 206 8.20 -11.80 0.71
N HIS A 207 9.03 -10.87 0.29
CA HIS A 207 8.62 -9.57 -0.22
C HIS A 207 7.51 -9.68 -1.29
N GLY A 208 6.49 -8.82 -1.21
CA GLY A 208 5.38 -8.82 -2.16
C GLY A 208 4.28 -9.87 -1.90
N TRP A 209 4.36 -10.69 -0.84
CA TRP A 209 3.43 -11.82 -0.63
C TRP A 209 1.95 -11.44 -0.62
N THR A 210 1.60 -10.20 -0.24
CA THR A 210 0.20 -9.77 -0.17
C THR A 210 -0.42 -9.47 -1.53
N VAL A 211 0.39 -9.14 -2.55
CA VAL A 211 -0.09 -8.67 -3.86
C VAL A 211 0.46 -9.47 -5.05
N ARG A 212 1.45 -10.33 -4.83
CA ARG A 212 2.13 -11.11 -5.90
C ARG A 212 1.99 -12.61 -5.78
N TYR A 213 1.16 -13.07 -4.85
CA TYR A 213 0.89 -14.50 -4.68
C TYR A 213 0.17 -15.08 -5.91
N LYS A 214 0.42 -16.36 -6.16
CA LYS A 214 -0.29 -17.16 -7.17
C LYS A 214 -1.58 -17.68 -6.57
N SER A 215 -2.69 -17.57 -7.29
CA SER A 215 -4.01 -17.96 -6.77
C SER A 215 -4.15 -19.47 -6.59
N GLU A 216 -3.28 -20.25 -7.24
CA GLU A 216 -3.24 -21.71 -7.17
C GLU A 216 -2.50 -22.21 -5.92
N ASP A 217 -1.72 -21.35 -5.25
CA ASP A 217 -1.01 -21.69 -4.01
C ASP A 217 -1.88 -21.34 -2.80
N ALA A 218 -2.58 -22.35 -2.27
CA ALA A 218 -3.48 -22.19 -1.14
C ALA A 218 -2.80 -21.64 0.12
N ALA A 219 -1.52 -21.94 0.35
CA ALA A 219 -0.78 -21.43 1.51
C ALA A 219 -0.47 -19.93 1.32
N ALA A 220 -0.02 -19.54 0.12
CA ALA A 220 0.22 -18.13 -0.20
C ALA A 220 -1.07 -17.30 -0.15
N VAL A 221 -2.18 -17.83 -0.68
CA VAL A 221 -3.51 -17.21 -0.60
C VAL A 221 -3.90 -16.99 0.86
N LYS A 222 -3.77 -18.03 1.70
CA LYS A 222 -4.11 -17.93 3.13
C LYS A 222 -3.33 -16.82 3.84
N SER A 223 -2.01 -16.76 3.65
CA SER A 223 -1.17 -15.72 4.27
C SER A 223 -1.48 -14.32 3.75
N ALA A 224 -1.83 -14.18 2.47
CA ALA A 224 -2.25 -12.90 1.90
C ALA A 224 -3.63 -12.45 2.41
N GLU A 225 -4.57 -13.38 2.59
CA GLU A 225 -5.89 -13.10 3.15
C GLU A 225 -5.82 -12.76 4.65
N GLU A 226 -4.91 -13.37 5.41
CA GLU A 226 -4.64 -13.00 6.79
C GLU A 226 -4.09 -11.57 6.90
N ALA A 227 -3.13 -11.19 6.04
CA ALA A 227 -2.62 -9.82 5.98
C ALA A 227 -3.70 -8.79 5.59
N LEU A 228 -4.60 -9.16 4.69
CA LEU A 228 -5.76 -8.33 4.35
C LEU A 228 -6.73 -8.18 5.54
N ALA A 229 -6.99 -9.26 6.28
CA ALA A 229 -7.84 -9.20 7.47
C ALA A 229 -7.22 -8.28 8.53
N ASP A 230 -5.92 -8.42 8.81
CA ASP A 230 -5.19 -7.54 9.74
C ASP A 230 -5.30 -6.05 9.31
N MET A 231 -5.20 -5.75 8.01
CA MET A 231 -5.37 -4.40 7.47
C MET A 231 -6.79 -3.86 7.66
N VAL A 232 -7.81 -4.67 7.36
CA VAL A 232 -9.22 -4.27 7.50
C VAL A 232 -9.56 -4.05 8.97
N ASP A 233 -9.08 -4.92 9.87
CA ASP A 233 -9.26 -4.76 11.33
C ASP A 233 -8.58 -3.49 11.83
N TRP A 234 -7.38 -3.18 11.33
CA TRP A 234 -6.70 -1.93 11.64
C TRP A 234 -7.50 -0.70 11.22
N PHE A 235 -8.04 -0.69 10.00
CA PHE A 235 -8.89 0.41 9.54
C PHE A 235 -10.22 0.48 10.29
N ASN A 236 -10.83 -0.65 10.64
CA ASN A 236 -12.07 -0.68 11.42
C ASN A 236 -11.87 -0.05 12.80
N LYS A 237 -10.70 -0.25 13.41
CA LYS A 237 -10.36 0.31 14.71
C LYS A 237 -10.06 1.80 14.70
N ASN A 238 -9.51 2.33 13.59
CA ASN A 238 -8.91 3.67 13.57
C ASN A 238 -9.60 4.68 12.63
N LEU A 239 -10.51 4.24 11.74
CA LEU A 239 -11.21 5.12 10.79
C LEU A 239 -12.73 5.18 10.99
N LYS A 240 -13.29 4.31 11.83
CA LYS A 240 -14.72 4.22 12.13
C LYS A 240 -15.02 4.68 13.54
#